data_AF-A0A8G1A242-F1
#
_entry.id   AF-A0A8G1A242-F1
#
_cell.length_a   1.000
_cell.length_b   1.000
_cell.length_c   1.000
_cell.angle_alpha   90.00
_cell.angle_beta   90.00
_cell.angle_gamma   90.00
#
_symmetry.space_group_name_H-M   'P 1'
#
loop_
_entity.id
_entity.type
_entity.pdbx_description
1 polymer ?
#
loop_
_entity_poly.entity_id
_entity_poly.type
_entity_poly.pdbx_seq_one_letter_code
_entity_poly.pdbx_strand_id
1 'polypeptide(L)'
;MEIRRICTIAEKEFSENIRGRRFLLVLALFLIIAAIGAWQGIQDYTDALDRYMQTLQVTGIGVVSSLAHVRPSILDVFMRMGETMSILGAVLGIAVGFDLISGEKEDHSLKMLLSHPVYRDEVITGKALGGIVTVAFAMAVALGIALALLLISGHVPSSDESGFILIFGLVSFLYLTCGYAIALAMSVVADRSGKALLYALVVFFFLSSVVPAA
;
A
#
# COMPACT_ATOMS: atom_id res chain seq x y z
N MET A 1 -5.67 -5.19 -30.56
CA MET A 1 -5.37 -4.61 -29.24
C MET A 1 -4.02 -3.91 -29.36
N GLU A 2 -3.99 -2.59 -29.46
CA GLU A 2 -2.73 -1.85 -29.58
C GLU A 2 -2.17 -1.52 -28.20
N ILE A 3 -1.13 -2.23 -27.75
CA ILE A 3 -0.50 -2.06 -26.41
C ILE A 3 -0.15 -0.59 -26.14
N ARG A 4 0.27 0.15 -27.17
CA ARG A 4 0.60 1.58 -27.07
C ARG A 4 -0.59 2.43 -26.59
N ARG A 5 -1.82 2.13 -27.03
CA ARG A 5 -3.02 2.87 -26.61
C ARG A 5 -3.33 2.61 -25.14
N ILE A 6 -3.20 1.36 -24.70
CA ILE A 6 -3.42 0.98 -23.29
C ILE A 6 -2.43 1.72 -22.38
N CYS A 7 -1.15 1.75 -22.76
CA CYS A 7 -0.14 2.50 -22.00
C CYS A 7 -0.43 4.00 -21.93
N THR A 8 -0.85 4.63 -23.04
CA THR A 8 -1.21 6.05 -23.04
C THR A 8 -2.42 6.34 -22.15
N ILE A 9 -3.43 5.46 -22.14
CA ILE A 9 -4.58 5.58 -21.24
C ILE A 9 -4.14 5.42 -19.78
N ALA A 10 -3.30 4.42 -19.48
CA ALA A 10 -2.79 4.18 -18.13
C ALA A 10 -1.96 5.35 -17.59
N GLU A 11 -1.09 5.93 -18.43
CA GLU A 11 -0.28 7.10 -18.07
C GLU A 11 -1.15 8.33 -17.78
N LYS A 12 -2.17 8.55 -18.61
CA LYS A 12 -3.15 9.61 -18.39
C LYS A 12 -3.87 9.43 -17.05
N GLU A 13 -4.39 8.23 -16.79
CA GLU A 13 -5.11 7.90 -15.54
C GLU A 13 -4.21 8.10 -14.31
N PHE A 14 -2.97 7.62 -14.39
CA PHE A 14 -1.98 7.82 -13.33
C PHE A 14 -1.73 9.32 -13.05
N SER A 15 -1.57 10.12 -14.10
CA SER A 15 -1.37 11.57 -13.97
C SER A 15 -2.61 12.28 -13.42
N GLU A 16 -3.81 11.84 -13.76
CA GLU A 16 -5.06 12.40 -13.23
C GLU A 16 -5.22 12.07 -11.74
N ASN A 17 -4.94 10.82 -11.36
CA ASN A 17 -4.94 10.40 -9.96
C ASN A 17 -3.96 11.21 -9.12
N ILE A 18 -2.69 11.32 -9.54
CA ILE A 18 -1.66 12.07 -8.77
C ILE A 18 -1.99 13.56 -8.65
N ARG A 19 -2.68 14.16 -9.62
CA ARG A 19 -3.10 15.57 -9.56
C ARG A 19 -4.40 15.77 -8.78
N GLY A 20 -5.13 14.70 -8.47
CA GLY A 20 -6.37 14.75 -7.73
C GLY A 20 -6.16 15.17 -6.28
N ARG A 21 -6.80 16.28 -5.85
CA ARG A 21 -6.73 16.75 -4.45
C ARG A 21 -7.19 15.70 -3.44
N ARG A 22 -8.24 14.94 -3.78
CA ARG A 22 -8.78 13.88 -2.91
C ARG A 22 -7.77 12.75 -2.72
N PHE A 23 -7.15 12.30 -3.81
CA PHE A 23 -6.10 11.30 -3.78
C PHE A 23 -4.89 11.79 -2.99
N LEU A 24 -4.41 13.01 -3.24
CA LEU A 24 -3.27 13.58 -2.53
C LEU A 24 -3.49 13.67 -1.02
N LEU A 25 -4.72 13.95 -0.56
CA LEU A 25 -5.05 13.94 0.87
C LEU A 25 -4.93 12.54 1.48
N VAL A 26 -5.49 11.52 0.82
CA VAL A 26 -5.40 10.13 1.28
C VAL A 26 -3.97 9.61 1.20
N LEU A 27 -3.24 9.94 0.13
CA LEU A 27 -1.83 9.63 -0.04
C LEU A 27 -0.99 10.28 1.07
N ALA A 28 -1.16 11.57 1.32
CA ALA A 28 -0.44 12.27 2.37
C ALA A 28 -0.69 11.63 3.74
N LEU A 29 -1.94 11.30 4.05
CA LEU A 29 -2.30 10.62 5.29
C LEU A 29 -1.66 9.24 5.38
N PHE A 30 -1.72 8.45 4.30
CA PHE A 30 -1.05 7.14 4.21
C PHE A 30 0.45 7.26 4.45
N LEU A 31 1.13 8.22 3.80
CA LEU A 31 2.57 8.43 3.94
C LEU A 31 2.94 8.89 5.35
N ILE A 32 2.14 9.76 5.98
CA ILE A 32 2.35 10.17 7.37
C ILE A 32 2.26 8.97 8.30
N ILE A 33 1.24 8.13 8.14
CA ILE A 33 1.08 6.94 8.99
C ILE A 33 2.18 5.91 8.73
N ALA A 34 2.57 5.68 7.48
CA ALA A 34 3.71 4.81 7.15
C ALA A 34 5.01 5.33 7.79
N ALA A 35 5.26 6.65 7.73
CA ALA A 35 6.42 7.26 8.37
C ALA A 35 6.40 7.10 9.89
N ILE A 36 5.24 7.29 10.54
CA ILE A 36 5.07 7.06 11.98
C ILE A 36 5.31 5.59 12.34
N GLY A 37 4.75 4.66 11.57
CA GLY A 37 4.92 3.22 11.78
C GLY A 37 6.37 2.78 11.61
N ALA A 38 7.07 3.29 10.60
CA ALA A 38 8.50 3.05 10.41
C ALA A 38 9.32 3.63 11.57
N TRP A 39 9.00 4.85 12.01
CA TRP A 39 9.67 5.48 13.16
C TRP A 39 9.49 4.67 14.45
N GLN A 40 8.27 4.23 14.73
CA GLN A 40 7.98 3.34 15.87
C GLN A 40 8.73 2.01 15.74
N GLY A 41 8.75 1.41 14.55
CA GLY A 41 9.50 0.19 14.29
C GLY A 41 11.00 0.35 14.55
N ILE A 42 11.60 1.48 14.18
CA ILE A 42 13.02 1.77 14.45
C ILE A 42 13.28 1.89 15.96
N GLN A 43 12.38 2.53 16.70
CA GLN A 43 12.48 2.61 18.16
C GLN A 43 12.38 1.22 18.80
N ASP A 44 11.37 0.44 18.42
CA ASP A 44 11.17 -0.93 18.90
C ASP A 44 12.39 -1.82 18.61
N TYR A 45 12.99 -1.68 17.41
CA TYR A 45 14.20 -2.37 17.01
C TYR A 45 15.42 -1.95 17.84
N THR A 46 15.60 -0.64 18.07
CA THR A 46 16.74 -0.12 18.84
C THR A 46 16.65 -0.57 20.30
N ASP A 47 15.47 -0.50 20.91
CA ASP A 47 15.25 -0.98 22.27
C ASP A 47 15.48 -2.50 22.39
N ALA A 48 15.08 -3.27 21.37
CA ALA A 48 15.34 -4.70 21.31
C ALA A 48 16.84 -5.01 21.19
N LEU A 49 17.58 -4.20 20.43
CA LEU A 49 19.02 -4.34 20.26
C LEU A 49 19.76 -4.02 21.58
N ASP A 50 19.35 -2.98 22.30
CA ASP A 50 19.93 -2.63 23.60
C ASP A 50 19.70 -3.73 24.64
N ARG A 51 18.50 -4.31 24.68
CA ARG A 51 18.18 -5.46 25.55
C ARG A 51 19.04 -6.69 25.22
N TYR A 52 19.26 -6.96 23.93
CA TYR A 52 20.14 -8.03 23.47
C TYR A 52 21.59 -7.81 23.94
N MET A 53 22.12 -6.59 23.78
CA MET A 53 23.49 -6.25 24.19
C MET A 53 23.69 -6.30 25.71
N GLN A 54 22.73 -5.82 26.50
CA GLN A 54 22.78 -5.91 27.96
C GLN A 54 22.78 -7.37 28.44
N THR A 55 21.97 -8.23 27.81
CA THR A 55 21.93 -9.67 28.16
C THR A 55 23.28 -10.34 27.90
N LEU A 56 23.97 -9.99 26.82
CA LEU A 56 25.32 -10.50 26.52
C LEU A 56 26.38 -10.05 27.54
N GLN A 57 26.24 -8.85 28.11
CA GLN A 57 27.17 -8.32 29.11
C GLN A 57 26.96 -8.92 30.51
N VAL A 58 25.71 -9.20 30.89
CA VAL A 58 25.37 -9.77 32.21
C VAL A 58 25.60 -11.28 32.25
N THR A 59 25.53 -11.97 31.10
CA THR A 59 25.68 -13.43 31.01
C THR A 59 27.14 -13.84 30.75
N GLY A 60 28.02 -13.51 31.70
CA GLY A 60 29.28 -14.22 31.83
C GLY A 60 29.00 -15.64 32.31
N ILE A 61 29.06 -16.63 31.40
CA ILE A 61 28.88 -18.09 31.64
C ILE A 61 27.42 -18.58 31.57
N GLY A 62 27.06 -19.15 30.41
CA GLY A 62 26.59 -20.54 30.34
C GLY A 62 25.24 -20.96 30.95
N VAL A 63 24.32 -20.04 31.28
CA VAL A 63 22.94 -20.44 31.65
C VAL A 63 21.97 -19.93 30.58
N VAL A 64 21.62 -20.85 29.69
CA VAL A 64 20.79 -20.63 28.49
C VAL A 64 19.33 -20.43 28.87
N SER A 65 18.83 -19.20 28.75
CA SER A 65 17.41 -18.96 28.44
C SER A 65 17.29 -18.91 26.91
N SER A 66 16.95 -20.05 26.31
CA SER A 66 16.80 -20.26 24.87
C SER A 66 15.79 -19.31 24.18
N LEU A 67 15.03 -18.54 24.96
CA LEU A 67 14.04 -17.57 24.48
C LEU A 67 14.60 -16.15 24.31
N ALA A 68 15.80 -15.83 24.83
CA ALA A 68 16.40 -14.49 24.77
C ALA A 68 17.38 -14.28 23.60
N HIS A 69 17.55 -15.27 22.72
CA HIS A 69 18.69 -15.36 21.79
C HIS A 69 18.38 -14.99 20.32
N VAL A 70 17.18 -14.50 20.01
CA VAL A 70 16.87 -14.07 18.64
C VAL A 70 17.34 -12.64 18.45
N ARG A 71 18.38 -12.44 17.62
CA ARG A 71 18.82 -11.12 17.19
C ARG A 71 17.62 -10.39 16.54
N PRO A 72 17.25 -9.18 16.99
CA PRO A 72 16.18 -8.42 16.36
C PRO A 72 16.51 -8.20 14.89
N SER A 73 15.50 -8.34 14.03
CA SER A 73 15.67 -8.25 12.58
C SER A 73 15.21 -6.88 12.10
N ILE A 74 15.84 -6.34 11.06
CA ILE A 74 15.36 -5.10 10.45
C ILE A 74 13.92 -5.25 9.90
N LEU A 75 13.52 -6.48 9.57
CA LEU A 75 12.16 -6.79 9.13
C LEU A 75 11.10 -6.41 10.18
N ASP A 76 11.42 -6.46 11.47
CA ASP A 76 10.50 -6.08 12.55
C ASP A 76 10.06 -4.60 12.43
N VAL A 77 10.96 -3.73 11.94
CA VAL A 77 10.64 -2.33 11.63
C VAL A 77 9.55 -2.23 10.56
N PHE A 78 9.70 -3.02 9.49
CA PHE A 78 8.77 -3.02 8.36
C PHE A 78 7.45 -3.69 8.71
N MET A 79 7.47 -4.77 9.50
CA MET A 79 6.25 -5.39 10.02
C MET A 79 5.45 -4.41 10.87
N ARG A 80 6.13 -3.67 11.77
CA ARG A 80 5.50 -2.62 12.57
C ARG A 80 4.89 -1.51 11.72
N MET A 81 5.60 -1.08 10.67
CA MET A 81 5.05 -0.15 9.68
C MET A 81 3.80 -0.73 8.99
N GLY A 82 3.87 -2.00 8.57
CA GLY A 82 2.80 -2.73 7.90
C GLY A 82 1.52 -2.80 8.73
N GLU A 83 1.64 -3.11 10.02
CA GLU A 83 0.51 -3.12 10.96
C GLU A 83 -0.18 -1.76 11.01
N THR A 84 0.60 -0.69 11.26
CA THR A 84 0.07 0.66 11.43
C THR A 84 -0.57 1.20 10.14
N MET A 85 0.02 0.89 8.98
CA MET A 85 -0.49 1.37 7.69
C MET A 85 -1.55 0.44 7.05
N SER A 86 -1.83 -0.74 7.60
CA SER A 86 -2.73 -1.75 7.00
C SER A 86 -4.12 -1.19 6.66
N ILE A 87 -4.77 -0.52 7.60
CA ILE A 87 -6.11 0.05 7.38
C ILE A 87 -6.06 1.17 6.34
N LEU A 88 -5.08 2.08 6.45
CA LEU A 88 -4.98 3.20 5.51
C LEU A 88 -4.50 2.80 4.12
N GLY A 89 -3.67 1.77 4.01
CA GLY A 89 -3.28 1.19 2.73
C GLY A 89 -4.49 0.67 1.99
N ALA A 90 -5.39 -0.03 2.68
CA ALA A 90 -6.64 -0.46 2.07
C ALA A 90 -7.56 0.71 1.70
N VAL A 91 -7.70 1.71 2.57
CA VAL A 91 -8.44 2.94 2.25
C VAL A 91 -7.84 3.66 1.05
N LEU A 92 -6.52 3.69 0.91
CA LEU A 92 -5.83 4.25 -0.26
C LEU A 92 -6.13 3.45 -1.52
N GLY A 93 -6.05 2.12 -1.46
CA GLY A 93 -6.46 1.25 -2.56
C GLY A 93 -7.90 1.53 -2.99
N ILE A 94 -8.81 1.64 -2.02
CA ILE A 94 -10.21 1.98 -2.28
C ILE A 94 -10.36 3.37 -2.89
N ALA A 95 -9.64 4.36 -2.37
CA ALA A 95 -9.65 5.74 -2.86
C ALA A 95 -9.16 5.86 -4.31
N VAL A 96 -8.23 4.99 -4.72
CA VAL A 96 -7.79 4.90 -6.13
C VAL A 96 -8.83 4.15 -6.98
N GLY A 97 -9.58 3.21 -6.41
CA GLY A 97 -10.47 2.29 -7.12
C GLY A 97 -11.93 2.73 -7.29
N PHE A 98 -12.46 3.57 -6.39
CA PHE A 98 -13.91 3.71 -6.22
C PHE A 98 -14.62 4.49 -7.34
N ASP A 99 -14.00 5.50 -7.94
CA ASP A 99 -14.61 6.37 -8.96
C ASP A 99 -14.20 6.03 -10.39
N LEU A 100 -13.35 5.01 -10.58
CA LEU A 100 -12.84 4.58 -11.88
C LEU A 100 -13.91 4.33 -12.94
N ILE A 101 -15.04 3.74 -12.55
CA ILE A 101 -16.12 3.37 -13.48
C ILE A 101 -17.39 4.14 -13.15
N SER A 102 -17.74 4.26 -11.87
CA SER A 102 -18.92 4.99 -11.43
C SER A 102 -18.82 6.49 -11.68
N GLY A 103 -17.62 7.08 -11.67
CA GLY A 103 -17.40 8.50 -11.96
C GLY A 103 -17.74 8.84 -13.41
N GLU A 104 -17.34 7.99 -14.35
CA GLU A 104 -17.67 8.20 -15.77
C GLU A 104 -19.16 7.98 -16.07
N LYS A 105 -19.83 7.13 -15.30
CA LYS A 105 -21.30 6.94 -15.40
C LYS A 105 -22.04 8.18 -14.91
N GLU A 106 -21.55 8.78 -13.83
CA GLU A 106 -22.13 9.97 -13.20
C GLU A 106 -21.96 11.21 -14.10
N ASP A 107 -20.76 11.41 -14.64
CA ASP A 107 -20.43 12.56 -15.52
C ASP A 107 -20.95 12.42 -16.97
N HIS A 108 -21.66 11.33 -17.30
CA HIS A 108 -22.18 11.04 -18.65
C HIS A 108 -21.10 10.97 -19.77
N SER A 109 -19.81 11.04 -19.41
CA SER A 109 -18.63 10.95 -20.29
C SER A 109 -18.57 9.63 -21.07
N LEU A 110 -19.13 8.56 -20.49
CA LEU A 110 -19.26 7.25 -21.15
C LEU A 110 -19.95 7.33 -22.52
N LYS A 111 -20.92 8.23 -22.71
CA LYS A 111 -21.60 8.43 -24.01
C LYS A 111 -20.71 9.15 -25.04
N MET A 112 -19.74 9.95 -24.59
CA MET A 112 -18.83 10.70 -25.47
C MET A 112 -17.64 9.84 -25.90
N LEU A 113 -17.12 8.96 -25.03
CA LEU A 113 -16.07 8.00 -25.38
C LEU A 113 -16.53 6.94 -26.41
N LEU A 114 -17.82 6.57 -26.42
CA LEU A 114 -18.40 5.65 -27.41
C LEU A 114 -18.60 6.24 -28.81
N SER A 115 -18.34 7.54 -29.00
CA SER A 115 -18.45 8.22 -30.30
C SER A 115 -17.19 8.08 -31.17
N HIS A 116 -16.08 7.63 -30.58
CA HIS A 116 -14.80 7.37 -31.25
C HIS A 116 -14.50 5.87 -31.28
N PRO A 117 -13.78 5.34 -32.29
CA PRO A 117 -13.51 3.92 -32.44
C PRO A 117 -12.42 3.46 -31.44
N VAL A 118 -12.78 3.40 -30.16
CA VAL A 118 -11.96 2.87 -29.07
C VAL A 118 -12.71 1.68 -28.47
N TYR A 119 -12.06 0.51 -28.43
CA TYR A 119 -12.64 -0.69 -27.86
C TYR A 119 -12.81 -0.54 -26.35
N ARG A 120 -13.96 -0.96 -25.82
CA ARG A 120 -14.28 -0.87 -24.38
C ARG A 120 -13.25 -1.60 -23.51
N ASP A 121 -12.69 -2.70 -24.00
CA ASP A 121 -11.72 -3.52 -23.27
C ASP A 121 -10.35 -2.82 -23.11
N GLU A 122 -9.95 -2.00 -24.09
CA GLU A 122 -8.70 -1.23 -24.03
C GLU A 122 -8.78 -0.12 -22.98
N VAL A 123 -9.95 0.51 -22.85
CA VAL A 123 -10.21 1.53 -21.83
C VAL A 123 -10.21 0.92 -20.44
N ILE A 124 -10.97 -0.15 -20.21
CA ILE A 124 -11.06 -0.80 -18.89
C ILE A 124 -9.67 -1.27 -18.43
N THR A 125 -8.93 -1.93 -19.32
CA THR A 125 -7.58 -2.45 -18.99
C THR A 125 -6.60 -1.31 -18.74
N GLY A 126 -6.64 -0.25 -19.56
CA GLY A 126 -5.77 0.92 -19.38
C GLY A 126 -6.02 1.64 -18.06
N LYS A 127 -7.29 1.83 -17.70
CA LYS A 127 -7.65 2.46 -16.42
C LYS A 127 -7.28 1.59 -15.22
N ALA A 128 -7.51 0.27 -15.31
CA ALA A 128 -7.11 -0.68 -14.27
C ALA A 128 -5.59 -0.65 -14.04
N LEU A 129 -4.80 -0.66 -15.11
CA LEU A 129 -3.34 -0.55 -15.03
C LEU A 129 -2.88 0.79 -14.46
N GLY A 130 -3.52 1.90 -14.85
CA GLY A 130 -3.22 3.22 -14.30
C GLY A 130 -3.40 3.26 -12.77
N GLY A 131 -4.49 2.69 -12.26
CA GLY A 131 -4.73 2.58 -10.82
C GLY A 131 -3.70 1.69 -10.11
N ILE A 132 -3.34 0.55 -10.69
CA ILE A 132 -2.28 -0.33 -10.14
C ILE A 132 -0.94 0.41 -10.07
N VAL A 133 -0.57 1.18 -11.09
CA VAL A 133 0.65 1.99 -11.10
C VAL A 133 0.58 3.10 -10.03
N THR A 134 -0.58 3.73 -9.83
CA THR A 134 -0.78 4.71 -8.75
C THR A 134 -0.55 4.08 -7.37
N VAL A 135 -1.09 2.89 -7.13
CA VAL A 135 -0.89 2.14 -5.88
C VAL A 135 0.57 1.73 -5.71
N ALA A 136 1.21 1.23 -6.78
CA ALA A 136 2.63 0.88 -6.77
C ALA A 136 3.51 2.08 -6.42
N PHE A 137 3.21 3.25 -6.99
CA PHE A 137 3.91 4.48 -6.69
C PHE A 137 3.76 4.89 -5.22
N ALA A 138 2.54 4.87 -4.69
CA ALA A 138 2.30 5.19 -3.27
C ALA A 138 3.11 4.28 -2.34
N MET A 139 3.11 2.97 -2.63
CA MET A 139 3.86 1.98 -1.87
C MET A 139 5.39 2.18 -1.99
N ALA A 140 5.89 2.47 -3.19
CA ALA A 140 7.31 2.73 -3.41
C ALA A 140 7.79 3.96 -2.66
N VAL A 141 6.98 5.03 -2.62
CA VAL A 141 7.29 6.24 -1.83
C VAL A 141 7.29 5.93 -0.33
N ALA A 142 6.32 5.16 0.17
CA ALA A 142 6.28 4.76 1.58
C ALA A 142 7.51 3.92 1.98
N LEU A 143 7.88 2.92 1.17
CA LEU A 143 9.10 2.13 1.38
C LEU A 143 10.35 3.00 1.32
N GLY A 144 10.42 3.93 0.37
CA GLY A 144 11.54 4.87 0.24
C GLY A 144 11.71 5.75 1.47
N ILE A 145 10.60 6.25 2.04
CA ILE A 145 10.61 7.02 3.29
C ILE A 145 11.07 6.15 4.46
N ALA A 146 10.55 4.93 4.59
CA ALA A 146 10.94 4.01 5.66
C ALA A 146 12.44 3.66 5.60
N LEU A 147 12.95 3.36 4.40
CA LEU A 147 14.37 3.13 4.16
C LEU A 147 15.22 4.36 4.47
N ALA A 148 14.77 5.56 4.07
CA ALA A 148 15.48 6.79 4.37
C ALA A 148 15.56 7.04 5.89
N LEU A 149 14.47 6.85 6.62
CA LEU A 149 14.44 6.97 8.08
C LEU A 149 15.41 5.97 8.73
N LEU A 150 15.40 4.72 8.28
CA LEU A 150 16.26 3.67 8.79
C LEU A 150 17.75 3.98 8.60
N LEU A 151 18.13 4.49 7.42
CA LEU A 151 19.50 4.92 7.12
C LEU A 151 19.93 6.15 7.93
N ILE A 152 19.03 7.12 8.12
CA ILE A 152 19.29 8.30 8.97
C ILE A 152 19.54 7.89 10.43
N SER A 153 18.84 6.86 10.91
CA SER A 153 19.05 6.29 12.25
C SER A 153 20.35 5.48 12.37
N GLY A 154 21.17 5.38 11.32
CA GLY A 154 22.47 4.70 11.34
C GLY A 154 22.38 3.17 11.21
N HIS A 155 21.20 2.63 10.94
CA HIS A 155 21.01 1.19 10.75
C HIS A 155 21.08 0.87 9.25
N VAL A 156 22.09 0.12 8.82
CA VAL A 156 22.25 -0.27 7.41
C VAL A 156 21.78 -1.72 7.24
N PRO A 157 20.83 -1.99 6.34
CA PRO A 157 20.35 -3.34 6.10
C PRO A 157 21.43 -4.20 5.43
N SER A 158 21.59 -5.42 5.92
CA SER A 158 22.45 -6.41 5.28
C SER A 158 21.85 -6.90 3.95
N SER A 159 22.66 -7.57 3.13
CA SER A 159 22.21 -8.11 1.83
C SER A 159 21.00 -9.04 1.98
N ASP A 160 20.98 -9.88 3.03
CA ASP A 160 19.87 -10.82 3.26
C ASP A 160 18.60 -10.08 3.70
N GLU A 161 18.74 -9.05 4.55
CA GLU A 161 17.63 -8.21 5.01
C GLU A 161 17.00 -7.39 3.88
N SER A 162 17.80 -6.97 2.90
CA SER A 162 17.29 -6.25 1.72
C SER A 162 16.27 -7.10 0.92
N GLY A 163 16.48 -8.41 0.84
CA GLY A 163 15.55 -9.35 0.21
C GLY A 163 14.21 -9.42 0.97
N PHE A 164 14.26 -9.47 2.30
CA PHE A 164 13.05 -9.47 3.13
C PHE A 164 12.28 -8.16 3.02
N ILE A 165 12.96 -7.01 2.94
CA ILE A 165 12.32 -5.71 2.72
C ILE A 165 11.59 -5.68 1.37
N LEU A 166 12.20 -6.25 0.32
CA LEU A 166 11.58 -6.32 -1.00
C LEU A 166 10.36 -7.25 -1.02
N ILE A 167 10.43 -8.40 -0.34
CA ILE A 167 9.29 -9.31 -0.15
C ILE A 167 8.17 -8.61 0.61
N PHE A 168 8.48 -7.93 1.72
CA PHE A 168 7.52 -7.14 2.47
C PHE A 168 6.84 -6.11 1.56
N GLY A 169 7.63 -5.37 0.78
CA GLY A 169 7.13 -4.37 -0.16
C GLY A 169 6.18 -4.96 -1.21
N LEU A 170 6.51 -6.13 -1.75
CA LEU A 170 5.67 -6.85 -2.69
C LEU A 170 4.36 -7.32 -2.03
N VAL A 171 4.42 -7.86 -0.82
CA VAL A 171 3.24 -8.34 -0.08
C VAL A 171 2.31 -7.17 0.25
N SER A 172 2.83 -6.04 0.74
CA SER A 172 1.95 -4.89 1.03
C SER A 172 1.42 -4.24 -0.25
N PHE A 173 2.19 -4.19 -1.35
CA PHE A 173 1.67 -3.79 -2.65
C PHE A 173 0.48 -4.66 -3.09
N LEU A 174 0.58 -5.98 -2.95
CA LEU A 174 -0.53 -6.90 -3.27
C LEU A 174 -1.74 -6.66 -2.37
N TYR A 175 -1.52 -6.40 -1.08
CA TYR A 175 -2.58 -6.06 -0.14
C TYR A 175 -3.31 -4.75 -0.53
N LEU A 176 -2.59 -3.68 -0.86
CA LEU A 176 -3.20 -2.43 -1.35
C LEU A 176 -3.97 -2.68 -2.67
N THR A 177 -3.40 -3.49 -3.56
CA THR A 177 -4.03 -3.88 -4.83
C THR A 177 -5.33 -4.66 -4.61
N CYS A 178 -5.44 -5.44 -3.53
CA CYS A 178 -6.68 -6.13 -3.17
C CYS A 178 -7.79 -5.12 -2.82
N GLY A 179 -7.47 -4.12 -1.98
CA GLY A 179 -8.40 -3.03 -1.67
C GLY A 179 -8.84 -2.26 -2.92
N TYR A 180 -7.89 -2.00 -3.82
CA TYR A 180 -8.16 -1.42 -5.13
C TYR A 180 -9.10 -2.29 -5.99
N ALA A 181 -8.85 -3.59 -6.08
CA ALA A 181 -9.68 -4.51 -6.86
C ALA A 181 -11.12 -4.59 -6.33
N ILE A 182 -11.30 -4.61 -5.00
CA ILE A 182 -12.62 -4.55 -4.37
C ILE A 182 -13.34 -3.26 -4.77
N ALA A 183 -12.66 -2.12 -4.69
CA ALA A 183 -13.25 -0.84 -5.04
C ALA A 183 -13.60 -0.73 -6.53
N LEU A 184 -12.73 -1.23 -7.41
CA LEU A 184 -13.00 -1.32 -8.84
C LEU A 184 -14.25 -2.17 -9.12
N ALA A 185 -14.36 -3.35 -8.49
CA ALA A 185 -15.53 -4.22 -8.64
C ALA A 185 -16.82 -3.52 -8.17
N MET A 186 -16.78 -2.83 -7.03
CA MET A 186 -17.94 -2.07 -6.53
C MET A 186 -18.27 -0.85 -7.40
N SER A 187 -17.27 -0.23 -8.04
CA SER A 187 -17.44 0.86 -9.02
C SER A 187 -18.20 0.39 -10.27
N VAL A 188 -18.04 -0.88 -10.68
CA VAL A 188 -18.83 -1.47 -11.77
C VAL A 188 -20.30 -1.61 -11.38
N VAL A 189 -20.58 -2.02 -10.14
CA VAL A 189 -21.95 -2.30 -9.67
C VAL A 189 -22.71 -1.01 -9.34
N ALA A 190 -22.02 0.01 -8.83
CA ALA A 190 -22.66 1.25 -8.41
C ALA A 190 -22.96 2.21 -9.58
N ASP A 191 -24.08 2.93 -9.45
CA ASP A 191 -24.49 3.98 -10.40
C ASP A 191 -23.90 5.35 -10.09
N ARG A 192 -23.45 5.57 -8.85
CA ARG A 192 -22.87 6.84 -8.37
C ARG A 192 -21.60 6.57 -7.58
N SER A 193 -20.64 7.49 -7.67
CA SER A 193 -19.33 7.37 -7.03
C SER A 193 -19.41 7.29 -5.52
N GLY A 194 -20.33 8.04 -4.91
CA GLY A 194 -20.56 7.96 -3.46
C GLY A 194 -21.07 6.58 -3.00
N LYS A 195 -21.91 5.91 -3.80
CA LYS A 195 -22.40 4.55 -3.47
C LYS A 195 -21.31 3.50 -3.65
N ALA A 196 -20.50 3.63 -4.70
CA ALA A 196 -19.35 2.76 -4.96
C ALA A 196 -18.39 2.76 -3.76
N LEU A 197 -18.06 3.95 -3.26
CA LEU A 197 -17.19 4.14 -2.11
C LEU A 197 -17.77 3.46 -0.85
N LEU A 198 -19.04 3.69 -0.55
CA LEU A 198 -19.69 3.08 0.62
C LEU A 198 -19.71 1.56 0.53
N TYR A 199 -20.04 0.97 -0.63
CA TYR A 199 -20.02 -0.47 -0.80
C TYR A 199 -18.62 -1.06 -0.69
N ALA A 200 -17.62 -0.42 -1.30
CA ALA A 200 -16.23 -0.84 -1.19
C ALA A 200 -15.75 -0.84 0.28
N LEU A 201 -16.08 0.22 1.02
CA LEU A 201 -15.72 0.35 2.43
C LEU A 201 -16.39 -0.72 3.29
N VAL A 202 -17.70 -0.95 3.10
CA VAL A 202 -18.46 -1.97 3.84
C VAL A 202 -17.91 -3.36 3.58
N VAL A 203 -17.67 -3.71 2.31
CA VAL A 203 -17.11 -5.01 1.93
C VAL A 203 -15.72 -5.19 2.48
N PHE A 204 -14.88 -4.14 2.41
CA PHE A 204 -13.53 -4.18 2.97
C PHE A 204 -13.54 -4.40 4.49
N PHE A 205 -14.33 -3.63 5.26
CA PHE A 205 -14.41 -3.81 6.71
C PHE A 205 -14.99 -5.16 7.10
N PHE A 206 -15.97 -5.67 6.34
CA PHE A 206 -16.52 -6.99 6.59
C PHE A 206 -15.45 -8.07 6.37
N LEU A 207 -14.71 -8.02 5.26
CA LEU A 207 -13.60 -8.93 4.99
C LEU A 207 -12.49 -8.81 6.05
N SER A 208 -12.12 -7.58 6.42
CA SER A 208 -11.09 -7.32 7.44
C SER A 208 -11.51 -7.76 8.85
N SER A 209 -12.81 -7.81 9.15
CA SER A 209 -13.33 -8.30 10.43
C SER A 209 -13.40 -9.83 10.47
N VAL A 210 -13.71 -10.46 9.32
CA VAL A 210 -13.78 -11.92 9.19
C VAL A 210 -12.40 -12.56 9.17
N VAL A 211 -11.39 -11.88 8.60
CA VAL A 211 -9.99 -12.30 8.70
C VAL A 211 -9.51 -11.97 10.12
N PRO A 212 -9.21 -12.97 10.96
CA PRO A 212 -8.66 -12.69 12.29
C PRO A 212 -7.34 -11.94 12.11
N ALA A 213 -7.21 -10.78 12.76
CA ALA A 213 -5.91 -10.15 12.97
C ALA A 213 -5.09 -11.12 13.85
N ALA A 214 -4.23 -11.89 13.19
CA ALA A 214 -3.31 -12.85 13.81
C ALA A 214 -1.96 -12.19 14.05
#